data_AF-A0A3D2KNA8-F1
#
_entry.id   AF-A0A3D2KNA8-F1
#
_cell.length_a   1.000
_cell.length_b   1.000
_cell.length_c   1.000
_cell.angle_alpha   90.00
_cell.angle_beta   90.00
_cell.angle_gamma   90.00
#
_symmetry.space_group_name_H-M   'P 1'
#
loop_
_entity.id
_entity.type
_entity.pdbx_description
1 polymer ?
#
loop_
_entity_poly.entity_id
_entity_poly.type
_entity_poly.pdbx_seq_one_letter_code
_entity_poly.pdbx_strand_id
1 'polypeptide(L)'
;MVFIMAKVDIELVKRVMERNQVDTKVMLQVIEDIHMEMDNQPDEEGEKPVKKQFVFLASDPHGELEGKDLIGWVLQIPEEDSPGLTEERLFRSAYEFNMTKKGRKLPVRTIAEVCENVSQKISKEQKVWIKTKEPVLLLRTSNKVPILAASKEKD
;
A
#
# COMPACT_ATOMS: atom_id res chain seq x y z
N MET A 1 30.40 10.94 -11.75
CA MET A 1 30.22 9.86 -10.74
C MET A 1 29.00 10.24 -9.92
N VAL A 2 27.89 9.52 -10.09
CA VAL A 2 26.65 9.78 -9.33
C VAL A 2 26.77 9.03 -8.02
N PHE A 3 26.87 9.73 -6.90
CA PHE A 3 26.74 9.12 -5.57
C PHE A 3 25.25 8.95 -5.28
N ILE A 4 24.77 7.70 -5.32
CA ILE A 4 23.46 7.36 -4.77
C ILE A 4 23.59 7.48 -3.26
N MET A 5 22.99 8.51 -2.66
CA MET A 5 22.98 8.70 -1.20
C MET A 5 21.95 7.75 -0.59
N ALA A 6 22.42 6.58 -0.16
CA ALA A 6 21.65 5.67 0.69
C ALA A 6 21.78 6.09 2.15
N LYS A 7 20.74 5.89 2.98
CA LYS A 7 20.88 5.99 4.43
C LYS A 7 21.90 4.94 4.89
N VAL A 8 22.96 5.38 5.56
CA VAL A 8 24.06 4.52 6.01
C VAL A 8 23.91 4.24 7.51
N ASP A 9 24.03 2.97 7.88
CA ASP A 9 24.02 2.52 9.27
C ASP A 9 25.30 2.95 10.00
N ILE A 10 25.18 3.56 11.18
CA ILE A 10 26.33 4.01 11.98
C ILE A 10 27.25 2.85 12.39
N GLU A 11 26.70 1.65 12.53
CA GLU A 11 27.46 0.45 12.85
C GLU A 11 28.29 -0.04 11.64
N LEU A 12 27.82 0.23 10.42
CA LEU A 12 28.59 0.03 9.20
C LEU A 12 29.73 1.04 9.10
N VAL A 13 29.50 2.31 9.44
CA VAL A 13 30.54 3.35 9.47
C VAL A 13 31.66 2.98 10.42
N LYS A 14 31.31 2.56 11.66
CA LYS A 14 32.28 2.11 12.67
C LYS A 14 33.14 0.94 12.16
N ARG A 15 32.51 -0.08 11.58
CA ARG A 15 33.22 -1.26 11.03
C ARG A 15 34.18 -0.89 9.90
N VAL A 16 33.81 0.08 9.06
CA VAL A 16 34.67 0.56 7.97
C VAL A 16 35.87 1.35 8.53
N MET A 17 35.66 2.17 9.55
CA MET A 17 36.75 2.90 10.22
C MET A 17 37.74 1.96 10.91
N GLU A 18 37.24 0.93 11.61
CA GLU A 18 38.08 -0.12 12.24
C GLU A 18 38.94 -0.87 11.21
N ARG A 19 38.36 -1.23 10.05
CA ARG A 19 39.09 -1.91 8.96
C ARG A 19 40.22 -1.08 8.37
N ASN A 20 40.08 0.25 8.39
CA ASN A 20 41.09 1.17 7.90
C ASN A 20 42.06 1.61 9.02
N GLN A 21 42.00 0.99 10.20
CA GLN A 21 42.88 1.25 11.33
C GLN A 21 42.87 2.73 11.74
N VAL A 22 41.71 3.37 11.66
CA VAL A 22 41.52 4.74 12.17
C VAL A 22 41.72 4.71 13.68
N ASP A 23 42.46 5.70 14.19
CA ASP A 23 42.74 5.82 15.62
C ASP A 23 41.44 5.87 16.44
N THR A 24 41.42 5.15 17.56
CA THR A 24 40.23 5.01 18.41
C THR A 24 39.70 6.36 18.91
N LYS A 25 40.58 7.32 19.18
CA LYS A 25 40.18 8.66 19.64
C LYS A 25 39.48 9.43 18.52
N VAL A 26 40.01 9.33 17.29
CA VAL A 26 39.41 9.94 16.10
C VAL A 26 38.08 9.29 15.76
N MET A 27 37.98 7.95 15.88
CA MET A 27 36.72 7.23 15.67
C MET A 27 35.62 7.68 16.65
N LEU A 28 35.94 7.81 17.94
CA LEU A 28 34.98 8.27 18.94
C LEU A 28 34.53 9.71 18.68
N GLN A 29 35.47 10.59 18.33
CA GLN A 29 35.17 11.97 18.00
C GLN A 29 34.23 12.07 16.78
N VAL A 30 34.49 11.32 15.72
CA VAL A 30 33.64 11.32 14.51
C VAL A 30 32.24 10.77 14.80
N ILE A 31 32.11 9.74 15.63
CA ILE A 31 30.79 9.21 16.03
C ILE A 31 30.01 10.25 16.85
N GLU A 32 30.68 10.96 17.75
CA GLU A 32 30.08 12.02 18.56
C GLU A 32 29.64 13.20 17.69
N ASP A 33 30.50 13.64 16.76
CA ASP A 33 30.18 14.68 15.77
C ASP A 33 28.98 14.28 14.89
N ILE A 34 28.89 13.01 14.46
CA ILE A 34 27.74 12.49 13.71
C ILE A 34 26.46 12.56 14.56
N HIS A 35 26.49 12.14 15.82
CA HIS A 35 25.32 12.25 16.69
C HIS A 35 24.90 13.71 16.90
N MET A 36 25.86 14.61 17.09
CA MET A 36 25.58 16.04 17.20
C MET A 36 24.98 16.62 15.92
N GLU A 37 25.47 16.22 14.73
CA GLU A 37 24.87 16.64 13.46
C GLU A 37 23.47 16.05 13.25
N MET A 38 23.22 14.80 13.69
CA MET A 38 21.90 14.20 13.64
C MET A 38 20.88 14.92 14.53
N ASP A 39 21.30 15.33 15.74
CA ASP A 39 20.44 16.06 16.68
C ASP A 39 20.22 17.53 16.27
N ASN A 40 21.17 18.12 15.54
CA ASN A 40 21.10 19.50 15.04
C ASN A 40 20.51 19.62 13.62
N GLN A 41 20.31 18.51 12.92
CA GLN A 41 19.52 18.54 11.71
C GLN A 41 18.09 18.88 12.11
N PRO A 42 17.49 19.96 11.56
CA PRO A 42 16.05 20.13 11.71
C PRO A 42 15.45 18.82 11.21
N ASP A 43 14.55 18.22 12.00
CA ASP A 43 13.69 17.17 11.48
C ASP A 43 13.26 17.67 10.10
N GLU A 44 13.71 17.01 9.03
CA GLU A 44 13.08 17.22 7.75
C GLU A 44 11.62 16.97 8.08
N GLU A 45 10.80 18.03 8.12
CA GLU A 45 9.37 17.96 8.31
C GLU A 45 8.84 17.26 7.07
N GLY A 46 9.14 15.97 6.95
CA GLY A 46 8.49 15.05 6.04
C GLY A 46 7.04 15.22 6.37
N GLU A 47 6.28 15.70 5.39
CA GLU A 47 4.85 15.96 5.50
C GLU A 47 4.24 14.89 6.38
N LYS A 48 3.59 15.31 7.49
CA LYS A 48 2.96 14.38 8.43
C LYS A 48 2.23 13.31 7.64
N PRO A 49 2.49 12.00 7.87
CA PRO A 49 1.97 10.95 7.00
C PRO A 49 0.47 11.10 6.78
N VAL A 50 0.08 11.61 5.61
CA VAL A 50 -1.33 11.82 5.28
C VAL A 50 -1.96 10.44 5.19
N LYS A 51 -2.99 10.20 6.01
CA LYS A 51 -3.77 8.96 5.92
C LYS A 51 -4.39 8.89 4.53
N LYS A 52 -3.92 7.96 3.72
CA LYS A 52 -4.41 7.73 2.35
C LYS A 52 -5.65 6.84 2.41
N GLN A 53 -6.65 7.17 1.61
CA GLN A 53 -7.81 6.32 1.37
C GLN A 53 -7.75 5.71 -0.03
N PHE A 54 -8.33 4.53 -0.20
CA PHE A 54 -8.50 3.90 -1.50
C PHE A 54 -9.84 4.35 -2.10
N VAL A 55 -9.86 4.67 -3.39
CA VAL A 55 -11.06 5.03 -4.15
C VAL A 55 -11.09 4.18 -5.41
N PHE A 56 -12.25 3.59 -5.73
CA PHE A 56 -12.42 2.83 -6.97
C PHE A 56 -12.98 3.75 -8.04
N LEU A 57 -12.28 3.95 -9.16
CA LEU A 57 -12.75 4.79 -10.26
C LEU A 57 -13.23 3.90 -11.41
N ALA A 58 -14.51 3.99 -11.75
CA ALA A 58 -15.12 3.23 -12.82
C ALA A 58 -15.50 4.15 -14.00
N SER A 59 -15.04 3.79 -15.19
CA SER A 59 -15.45 4.44 -16.43
C SER A 59 -16.87 4.02 -16.79
N ASP A 60 -17.80 4.97 -16.75
CA ASP A 60 -19.22 4.78 -17.07
C ASP A 60 -19.67 5.81 -18.13
N PRO A 61 -19.19 5.70 -19.38
CA PRO A 61 -19.53 6.66 -20.44
C PRO A 61 -20.98 6.53 -20.92
N HIS A 62 -21.65 5.41 -20.61
CA HIS A 62 -23.02 5.11 -21.02
C HIS A 62 -24.06 5.33 -19.90
N GLY A 63 -23.63 5.70 -18.69
CA GLY A 63 -24.52 6.00 -17.58
C GLY A 63 -25.18 4.77 -16.93
N GLU A 64 -24.61 3.58 -17.08
CA GLU A 64 -25.16 2.33 -16.57
C GLU A 64 -25.21 2.28 -15.03
N LEU A 65 -24.32 3.06 -14.40
CA LEU A 65 -24.18 3.17 -12.96
C LEU A 65 -24.82 4.46 -12.43
N GLU A 66 -25.54 5.22 -13.26
CA GLU A 66 -26.23 6.43 -12.84
C GLU A 66 -27.30 6.16 -11.77
N GLY A 67 -27.35 7.01 -10.75
CA GLY A 67 -28.24 6.85 -9.59
C GLY A 67 -27.91 5.68 -8.66
N LYS A 68 -26.81 4.94 -8.89
CA LYS A 68 -26.36 3.85 -8.00
C LYS A 68 -25.18 4.29 -7.15
N ASP A 69 -25.30 4.06 -5.86
CA ASP A 69 -24.19 4.15 -4.92
C ASP A 69 -23.64 2.75 -4.70
N LEU A 70 -22.44 2.52 -5.23
CA LEU A 70 -21.77 1.23 -5.17
C LEU A 70 -20.55 1.32 -4.27
N ILE A 71 -20.36 0.24 -3.51
CA ILE A 71 -19.20 0.01 -2.67
C ILE A 71 -18.58 -1.33 -3.05
N GLY A 72 -17.28 -1.50 -2.82
CA GLY A 72 -16.59 -2.75 -3.12
C GLY A 72 -15.27 -2.90 -2.38
N TRP A 73 -14.57 -4.01 -2.59
CA TRP A 73 -13.27 -4.26 -1.99
C TRP A 73 -12.19 -4.33 -3.07
N VAL A 74 -11.00 -3.84 -2.76
CA VAL A 74 -9.86 -3.93 -3.67
C VAL A 74 -9.15 -5.26 -3.40
N LEU A 75 -9.13 -6.10 -4.43
CA LEU A 75 -8.51 -7.42 -4.42
C LEU A 75 -7.40 -7.46 -5.47
N GLN A 76 -6.34 -8.22 -5.20
CA GLN A 76 -5.38 -8.60 -6.23
C GLN A 76 -5.44 -10.11 -6.43
N ILE A 77 -5.27 -10.52 -7.69
CA ILE A 77 -5.15 -11.89 -8.15
C ILE A 77 -3.95 -11.98 -9.11
N PRO A 78 -3.43 -13.18 -9.40
CA PRO A 78 -2.41 -13.35 -10.43
C PRO A 78 -2.93 -12.90 -11.81
N GLU A 79 -2.06 -12.35 -12.64
CA GLU A 79 -2.43 -11.79 -13.95
C GLU A 79 -2.93 -12.85 -14.93
N GLU A 80 -2.46 -14.10 -14.79
CA GLU A 80 -2.89 -15.24 -15.62
C GLU A 80 -4.28 -15.78 -15.24
N ASP A 81 -4.81 -15.35 -14.08
CA ASP A 81 -6.08 -15.85 -13.56
C ASP A 81 -7.26 -14.97 -14.01
N SER A 82 -8.40 -15.62 -14.27
CA SER A 82 -9.63 -14.90 -14.63
C SER A 82 -10.23 -14.15 -13.42
N PRO A 83 -10.54 -12.85 -13.54
CA PRO A 83 -11.23 -12.09 -12.50
C PRO A 83 -12.58 -12.68 -12.11
N GLY A 84 -13.29 -13.34 -13.02
CA GLY A 84 -14.60 -13.95 -12.75
C GLY A 84 -14.57 -15.07 -11.71
N LEU A 85 -13.39 -15.67 -11.46
CA LEU A 85 -13.23 -16.72 -10.45
C LEU A 85 -12.88 -16.16 -9.07
N THR A 86 -12.71 -14.84 -8.93
CA THR A 86 -12.27 -14.22 -7.67
C THR A 86 -13.28 -14.43 -6.55
N GLU A 87 -14.57 -14.36 -6.86
CA GLU A 87 -15.63 -14.59 -5.87
C GLU A 87 -15.60 -16.03 -5.33
N GLU A 88 -15.44 -17.02 -6.22
CA GLU A 88 -15.34 -18.42 -5.81
C GLU A 88 -14.11 -18.66 -4.91
N ARG A 89 -12.99 -18.00 -5.18
CA ARG A 89 -11.79 -18.06 -4.32
C ARG A 89 -12.03 -17.45 -2.93
N LEU A 90 -12.84 -16.39 -2.84
CA LEU A 90 -13.26 -15.83 -1.57
C LEU A 90 -14.17 -16.79 -0.81
N PHE A 91 -15.09 -17.49 -1.49
CA PHE A 91 -15.91 -18.52 -0.86
C PHE A 91 -15.06 -19.66 -0.31
N ARG A 92 -14.07 -20.14 -1.07
CA ARG A 92 -13.11 -21.16 -0.59
C ARG A 92 -12.35 -20.68 0.65
N SER A 93 -11.89 -19.43 0.64
CA SER A 93 -11.25 -18.80 1.80
C SER A 93 -12.17 -18.74 3.03
N ALA A 94 -13.45 -18.45 2.82
CA ALA A 94 -14.46 -18.44 3.88
C ALA A 94 -14.66 -19.84 4.48
N TYR A 95 -14.79 -20.87 3.65
CA TYR A 95 -14.94 -22.25 4.09
C TYR A 95 -13.73 -22.72 4.90
N GLU A 96 -12.52 -22.46 4.41
CA GLU A 96 -11.28 -22.80 5.11
C GLU A 96 -11.17 -22.09 6.47
N PHE A 97 -11.49 -20.80 6.51
CA PHE A 97 -11.50 -20.05 7.76
C PHE A 97 -12.51 -20.64 8.76
N ASN A 98 -13.73 -20.97 8.31
CA ASN A 98 -14.78 -21.53 9.15
C ASN A 98 -14.43 -22.91 9.73
N MET A 99 -13.53 -23.66 9.10
CA MET A 99 -13.02 -24.92 9.64
C MET A 99 -12.00 -24.73 10.77
N THR A 100 -11.37 -23.56 10.89
CA THR A 100 -10.38 -23.27 11.95
C THR A 100 -11.00 -23.16 13.34
N LYS A 101 -10.19 -23.27 14.41
CA LYS A 101 -10.67 -23.08 15.79
C LYS A 101 -11.34 -21.71 16.00
N LYS A 102 -10.86 -20.66 15.33
CA LYS A 102 -11.43 -19.31 15.41
C LYS A 102 -12.73 -19.22 14.62
N GLY A 103 -12.74 -19.69 13.38
CA GLY A 103 -13.94 -19.66 12.53
C GLY A 103 -15.06 -20.57 13.02
N ARG A 104 -14.78 -21.68 13.71
CA ARG A 104 -15.83 -22.48 14.36
C ARG A 104 -16.56 -21.73 15.48
N LYS A 105 -15.87 -20.80 16.16
CA LYS A 105 -16.49 -19.94 17.20
C LYS A 105 -17.21 -18.75 16.58
N LEU A 106 -16.63 -18.16 15.55
CA LEU A 106 -17.12 -16.97 14.85
C LEU A 106 -17.02 -17.18 13.34
N PRO A 107 -17.98 -17.89 12.73
CA PRO A 107 -17.93 -18.21 11.31
C PRO A 107 -18.26 -16.98 10.47
N VAL A 108 -17.51 -16.79 9.39
CA VAL A 108 -17.81 -15.77 8.38
C VAL A 108 -18.87 -16.30 7.42
N ARG A 109 -19.81 -15.42 7.05
CA ARG A 109 -20.98 -15.70 6.21
C ARG A 109 -21.11 -14.73 5.04
N THR A 110 -20.51 -13.55 5.15
CA THR A 110 -20.56 -12.51 4.12
C THR A 110 -19.17 -12.23 3.55
N ILE A 111 -19.11 -11.69 2.33
CA ILE A 111 -17.84 -11.25 1.72
C ILE A 111 -17.19 -10.14 2.55
N ALA A 112 -17.97 -9.25 3.15
CA ALA A 112 -17.47 -8.22 4.05
C ALA A 112 -16.70 -8.83 5.23
N GLU A 113 -17.30 -9.83 5.88
CA GLU A 113 -16.66 -10.55 6.99
C GLU A 113 -15.41 -11.32 6.54
N VAL A 114 -15.41 -11.86 5.30
CA VAL A 114 -14.23 -12.50 4.72
C VAL A 114 -13.09 -11.49 4.60
N CYS A 115 -13.36 -10.31 4.04
CA CYS A 115 -12.36 -9.26 3.86
C CYS A 115 -11.81 -8.71 5.19
N GLU A 116 -12.63 -8.70 6.23
CA GLU A 116 -12.24 -8.16 7.53
C GLU A 116 -11.52 -9.18 8.43
N ASN A 117 -12.04 -10.41 8.49
CA ASN A 117 -11.68 -11.39 9.52
C ASN A 117 -10.77 -12.52 9.04
N VAL A 118 -10.78 -12.85 7.75
CA VAL A 118 -9.98 -13.96 7.23
C VAL A 118 -8.51 -13.55 7.22
N SER A 119 -7.67 -14.43 7.76
CA SER A 119 -6.23 -14.18 7.81
C SER A 119 -5.62 -14.15 6.41
N GLN A 120 -4.63 -13.27 6.20
CA GLN A 120 -3.91 -13.18 4.93
C GLN A 120 -3.31 -14.50 4.46
N LYS A 121 -2.97 -15.42 5.38
CA LYS A 121 -2.43 -16.74 5.02
C LYS A 121 -3.45 -17.55 4.20
N ILE A 122 -4.67 -17.68 4.72
CA ILE A 122 -5.77 -18.41 4.06
C ILE A 122 -6.12 -17.77 2.72
N SER A 123 -6.26 -16.43 2.66
CA SER A 123 -6.56 -15.75 1.39
C SER A 123 -5.47 -15.96 0.34
N LYS A 124 -4.19 -15.94 0.74
CA LYS A 124 -3.05 -16.19 -0.16
C LYS A 124 -3.01 -17.63 -0.67
N GLU A 125 -3.43 -18.61 0.14
CA GLU A 125 -3.55 -20.02 -0.28
C GLU A 125 -4.58 -20.15 -1.43
N GLN A 126 -5.65 -19.34 -1.41
CA GLN A 126 -6.61 -19.24 -2.51
C GLN A 126 -6.19 -18.28 -3.64
N LYS A 127 -4.94 -17.80 -3.63
CA LYS A 127 -4.39 -16.82 -4.60
C LYS A 127 -5.20 -15.51 -4.68
N VAL A 128 -5.65 -15.00 -3.54
CA VAL A 128 -6.33 -13.70 -3.43
C VAL A 128 -5.67 -12.84 -2.35
N TRP A 129 -5.35 -11.59 -2.68
CA TRP A 129 -4.81 -10.61 -1.74
C TRP A 129 -5.81 -9.48 -1.52
N ILE A 130 -6.36 -9.43 -0.32
CA ILE A 130 -7.32 -8.41 0.10
C ILE A 130 -6.55 -7.15 0.53
N LYS A 131 -6.76 -6.02 -0.15
CA LYS A 131 -6.06 -4.75 0.13
C LYS A 131 -6.83 -3.84 1.06
N THR A 132 -8.15 -3.85 0.96
CA THR A 132 -9.04 -3.05 1.79
C THR A 132 -9.86 -3.98 2.67
N LYS A 133 -9.89 -3.72 3.98
CA LYS A 133 -10.76 -4.46 4.91
C LYS A 133 -12.17 -3.88 4.88
N GLU A 134 -12.24 -2.55 4.91
CA GLU A 134 -13.46 -1.80 4.72
C GLU A 134 -13.76 -1.63 3.22
N PRO A 135 -15.04 -1.59 2.85
CA PRO A 135 -15.42 -1.34 1.47
C PRO A 135 -15.09 0.11 1.07
N VAL A 136 -14.63 0.28 -0.16
CA VAL A 136 -14.31 1.56 -0.78
C VAL A 136 -15.44 2.03 -1.69
N LEU A 137 -15.59 3.34 -1.80
CA LEU A 137 -16.59 3.98 -2.67
C LEU A 137 -16.17 3.90 -4.14
N LEU A 138 -17.16 3.66 -5.01
CA LEU A 138 -17.01 3.70 -6.45
C LEU A 138 -17.35 5.11 -6.98
N LEU A 139 -16.35 5.80 -7.50
CA LEU A 139 -16.48 7.05 -8.23
C LEU A 139 -16.68 6.75 -9.72
N ARG A 140 -17.69 7.37 -10.33
CA ARG A 140 -17.99 7.25 -11.75
C ARG A 140 -17.27 8.35 -12.54
N THR A 141 -16.82 8.04 -13.74
CA THR A 141 -16.23 9.01 -14.66
C THR A 141 -16.66 8.77 -16.10
N SER A 142 -16.77 9.83 -16.90
CA SER A 142 -17.01 9.76 -18.34
C SER A 142 -15.74 9.43 -19.15
N ASN A 143 -14.62 9.16 -18.45
CA ASN A 143 -13.30 8.88 -19.02
C ASN A 143 -12.80 9.97 -19.99
N LYS A 144 -13.18 11.22 -19.72
CA LYS A 144 -12.75 12.40 -20.47
C LYS A 144 -12.07 13.37 -19.53
N VAL A 145 -10.90 13.86 -19.93
CA VAL A 145 -10.22 14.96 -19.25
C VAL A 145 -10.57 16.25 -20.00
N PRO A 146 -10.98 17.33 -19.31
CA PRO A 146 -11.22 18.60 -19.96
C PRO A 146 -9.90 19.14 -20.53
N ILE A 147 -9.87 19.38 -21.84
CA ILE A 147 -8.76 20.09 -22.49
C ILE A 147 -9.14 21.57 -22.48
N LEU A 148 -8.30 22.40 -21.87
CA LEU A 148 -8.42 23.86 -22.00
C LEU A 148 -8.22 24.19 -23.48
N ALA A 149 -9.31 24.42 -24.21
CA ALA A 149 -9.21 24.99 -25.54
C ALA A 149 -8.60 26.38 -25.34
N ALA A 150 -7.34 26.54 -25.78
CA ALA A 150 -6.77 27.86 -25.99
C ALA A 150 -7.78 28.61 -26.88
N SER A 151 -8.39 29.64 -26.30
CA SER A 151 -9.21 30.59 -27.02
C SER A 151 -8.47 30.97 -28.29
N LYS A 152 -8.99 30.57 -29.45
CA LYS A 152 -8.55 31.11 -30.72
C LYS A 152 -9.00 32.58 -30.74
N GLU A 153 -8.19 33.47 -30.19
CA GLU A 153 -7.99 34.77 -30.81
C GLU A 153 -7.43 34.49 -32.20
N LYS A 154 -8.19 34.85 -33.22
CA LYS A 154 -7.66 35.36 -34.49
C LYS A 154 -8.81 35.93 -35.31
N ASP A 155 -8.83 37.25 -35.28
CA ASP A 155 -9.19 38.25 -36.30
C ASP A 155 -10.61 38.22 -36.90
#